data_AF-A0A8S3Y3Y3-F1
#
_entry.id   AF-A0A8S3Y3Y3-F1
#
_cell.length_a   1.000
_cell.length_b   1.000
_cell.length_c   1.000
_cell.angle_alpha   90.00
_cell.angle_beta   90.00
_cell.angle_gamma   90.00
#
_symmetry.space_group_name_H-M   'P 1'
#
loop_
_entity.id
_entity.type
_entity.pdbx_description
1 polymer ?
#
loop_
_entity_poly.entity_id
_entity_poly.type
_entity_poly.pdbx_seq_one_letter_code
_entity_poly.pdbx_strand_id
1 'polypeptide(L)'
;MRWSKLMNANALRAYFRAKGEKKLDVWRIGLGCIAFFVELEPSLSVTEQNLADLVRYILRSNIFGDVELERLRREAIPSSNGNATAGNAAPLEAQQTAYMDAAINIPFVANSDDDGIVSHELEKMRSILEESILETRSMLLENRPRLPRIPLSKRNPAVVRALNPMLVTYLEASRDLCETDSILFGAALAVCRIIGAKLPVAGRTTQKSRAIPAWRKRIKDRIAKARPLIGRLTSFRSGNNRPRVMRTVRMAFAGTNFSLSQPDITQKLTERIDDLKQKVAAWGKRIRRFSEMSRRFNQNRLFQSDQKRLYKPLERPEVCGACPAPDQ
;
A
#
# COMPACT_ATOMS: atom_id res chain seq x y z
N MET A 1 24.53 11.67 -20.51
CA MET A 1 25.27 12.65 -19.69
C MET A 1 25.99 11.92 -18.55
N ARG A 2 27.28 12.13 -18.33
CA ARG A 2 28.02 11.54 -17.19
C ARG A 2 28.00 12.53 -16.03
N TRP A 3 27.47 12.12 -14.89
CA TRP A 3 27.42 12.95 -13.68
C TRP A 3 28.77 12.92 -12.96
N SER A 4 29.34 14.09 -12.68
CA SER A 4 30.60 14.22 -11.94
C SER A 4 30.36 14.05 -10.42
N LYS A 5 31.43 13.76 -9.66
CA LYS A 5 31.33 13.65 -8.18
C LYS A 5 30.84 14.97 -7.55
N LEU A 6 31.22 16.12 -8.12
CA LEU A 6 30.78 17.44 -7.68
C LEU A 6 29.29 17.67 -7.95
N MET A 7 28.82 17.31 -9.14
CA MET A 7 27.39 17.43 -9.50
C MET A 7 26.51 16.52 -8.62
N ASN A 8 27.00 15.32 -8.29
CA ASN A 8 26.32 14.40 -7.38
C ASN A 8 26.24 14.98 -5.95
N ALA A 9 27.29 15.66 -5.49
CA ALA A 9 27.28 16.35 -4.20
C ALA A 9 26.30 17.54 -4.21
N ASN A 10 26.25 18.32 -5.29
CA ASN A 10 25.30 19.44 -5.45
C ASN A 10 23.84 18.94 -5.51
N ALA A 11 23.57 17.81 -6.16
CA ALA A 11 22.26 17.17 -6.14
C ALA A 11 21.83 16.75 -4.72
N LEU A 12 22.75 16.22 -3.90
CA LEU A 12 22.48 15.90 -2.51
C LEU A 12 22.28 17.14 -1.62
N ARG A 13 23.05 18.22 -1.84
CA ARG A 13 22.86 19.50 -1.13
C ARG A 13 21.47 20.07 -1.39
N ALA A 14 21.06 20.12 -2.66
CA ALA A 14 19.72 20.54 -3.05
C ALA A 14 18.63 19.66 -2.41
N TYR A 15 18.85 18.34 -2.36
CA TYR A 15 17.93 17.40 -1.72
C TYR A 15 17.80 17.62 -0.21
N PHE A 16 18.91 17.76 0.51
CA PHE A 16 18.86 17.98 1.96
C PHE A 16 18.29 19.36 2.32
N ARG A 17 18.57 20.39 1.52
CA ARG A 17 18.00 21.73 1.66
C ARG A 17 16.48 21.72 1.42
N ALA A 18 16.01 21.03 0.38
CA ALA A 18 14.59 20.88 0.08
C ALA A 18 13.84 20.03 1.13
N LYS A 19 14.52 19.07 1.75
CA LYS A 19 13.92 18.19 2.76
C LYS A 19 13.70 18.92 4.09
N GLY A 20 14.61 19.81 4.49
CA GLY A 20 14.52 20.58 5.74
C GLY A 20 14.29 19.71 6.99
N GLU A 21 13.96 20.35 8.12
CA GLU A 21 13.54 19.66 9.36
C GLU A 21 12.04 19.28 9.37
N LYS A 22 11.24 19.82 8.45
CA LYS A 22 9.79 19.59 8.37
C LYS A 22 9.48 18.37 7.49
N LYS A 23 8.50 17.55 7.90
CA LYS A 23 7.97 16.45 7.08
C LYS A 23 7.18 17.00 5.89
N LEU A 24 7.87 17.34 4.80
CA LEU A 24 7.25 17.72 3.53
C LEU A 24 6.78 16.49 2.74
N ASP A 25 5.68 16.64 2.00
CA ASP A 25 5.20 15.63 1.03
C ASP A 25 6.24 15.39 -0.07
N VAL A 26 6.35 14.14 -0.54
CA VAL A 26 7.37 13.70 -1.52
C VAL A 26 7.41 14.57 -2.78
N TRP A 27 6.26 15.09 -3.23
CA TRP A 27 6.14 15.98 -4.38
C TRP A 27 6.73 17.38 -4.11
N ARG A 28 6.52 17.93 -2.91
CA ARG A 28 7.09 19.23 -2.51
C ARG A 28 8.60 19.17 -2.37
N ILE A 29 9.14 18.02 -1.95
CA ILE A 29 10.58 17.79 -1.88
C ILE A 29 11.17 17.82 -3.30
N GLY A 30 10.54 17.20 -4.30
CA GLY A 30 11.02 17.19 -5.69
C GLY A 30 11.09 18.60 -6.32
N LEU A 31 10.02 19.38 -6.18
CA LEU A 31 9.99 20.79 -6.63
C LEU A 31 10.99 21.70 -5.89
N GLY A 32 11.19 21.49 -4.59
CA GLY A 32 12.24 22.20 -3.86
C GLY A 32 13.65 21.81 -4.33
N CYS A 33 13.87 20.52 -4.61
CA CYS A 33 15.16 20.02 -5.07
C CYS A 33 15.58 20.65 -6.40
N ILE A 34 14.68 20.75 -7.37
CA ILE A 34 15.01 21.30 -8.68
C ILE A 34 15.33 22.80 -8.60
N ALA A 35 14.59 23.57 -7.79
CA ALA A 35 14.85 24.99 -7.59
C ALA A 35 16.25 25.23 -7.02
N PHE A 36 16.63 24.52 -5.96
CA PHE A 36 17.96 24.65 -5.36
C PHE A 36 19.08 24.06 -6.23
N PHE A 37 18.77 23.07 -7.07
CA PHE A 37 19.77 22.50 -7.96
C PHE A 37 20.12 23.44 -9.11
N VAL A 38 19.14 24.16 -9.66
CA VAL A 38 19.38 25.18 -10.70
C VAL A 38 20.19 26.36 -10.14
N GLU A 39 20.05 26.71 -8.86
CA GLU A 39 20.93 27.69 -8.20
C GLU A 39 22.39 27.23 -8.15
N LEU A 40 22.63 25.94 -7.90
CA LEU A 40 23.98 25.39 -7.73
C LEU A 40 24.66 25.04 -9.07
N GLU A 41 23.88 24.67 -10.08
CA GLU A 41 24.37 24.28 -11.42
C GLU A 41 23.49 24.91 -12.51
N PRO A 42 23.58 26.24 -12.73
CA PRO A 42 22.72 26.96 -13.67
C PRO A 42 22.96 26.58 -15.14
N SER A 43 24.08 25.92 -15.44
CA SER A 43 24.42 25.45 -16.79
C SER A 43 23.66 24.19 -17.22
N LEU A 44 22.94 23.53 -16.30
CA LEU A 44 22.34 22.22 -16.52
C LEU A 44 20.81 22.29 -16.45
N SER A 45 20.16 21.95 -17.56
CA SER A 45 18.71 21.73 -17.59
C SER A 45 18.40 20.26 -17.26
N VAL A 46 17.79 20.03 -16.10
CA VAL A 46 17.46 18.69 -15.59
C VAL A 46 16.00 18.68 -15.15
N THR A 47 15.27 17.60 -15.43
CA THR A 47 13.88 17.45 -14.97
C THR A 47 13.83 16.99 -13.51
N GLU A 48 12.72 17.30 -12.82
CA GLU A 48 12.50 16.91 -11.42
C GLU A 48 12.69 15.40 -11.22
N GLN A 49 12.14 14.62 -12.16
CA GLN A 49 12.21 13.16 -12.15
C GLN A 49 13.66 12.65 -12.28
N ASN A 50 14.45 13.23 -13.17
CA ASN A 50 15.85 12.83 -13.38
C ASN A 50 16.70 13.11 -12.13
N LEU A 51 16.49 14.27 -11.49
CA LEU A 51 17.18 14.62 -10.25
C LEU A 51 16.78 13.70 -9.09
N ALA A 52 15.48 13.38 -8.97
CA ALA A 52 15.00 12.46 -7.95
C ALA A 52 15.55 11.03 -8.13
N ASP A 53 15.62 10.54 -9.37
CA ASP A 53 16.17 9.22 -9.67
C ASP A 53 17.70 9.18 -9.44
N LEU A 54 18.41 10.26 -9.74
CA LEU A 54 19.82 10.43 -9.42
C LEU A 54 20.07 10.38 -7.91
N VAL A 55 19.31 11.14 -7.11
CA VAL A 55 19.45 11.14 -5.65
C VAL A 55 19.18 9.75 -5.07
N ARG A 56 18.14 9.06 -5.55
CA ARG A 56 17.84 7.67 -5.14
C ARG A 56 18.94 6.69 -5.54
N TYR A 57 19.57 6.91 -6.69
CA TYR A 57 20.70 6.10 -7.13
C TYR A 57 21.91 6.34 -6.20
N ILE A 58 22.29 7.59 -5.98
CA ILE A 58 23.41 7.98 -5.10
C ILE A 58 23.25 7.37 -3.70
N LEU A 59 22.08 7.54 -3.08
CA LEU A 59 21.79 7.01 -1.73
C LEU A 59 21.81 5.47 -1.65
N ARG A 60 21.49 4.75 -2.74
CA ARG A 60 21.53 3.28 -2.78
C ARG A 60 22.91 2.72 -3.11
N SER A 61 23.68 3.46 -3.90
CA SER A 61 24.97 3.04 -4.43
C SER A 61 26.14 3.26 -3.46
N ASN A 62 25.90 3.89 -2.30
CA ASN A 62 26.92 4.19 -1.28
C ASN A 62 28.16 4.91 -1.83
N ILE A 63 27.97 5.79 -2.83
CA ILE A 63 29.06 6.55 -3.49
C ILE A 63 29.70 7.57 -2.52
N PHE A 64 28.93 8.05 -1.55
CA PHE A 64 29.39 8.90 -0.45
C PHE A 64 29.29 8.13 0.85
N GLY A 65 30.36 8.13 1.65
CA GLY A 65 30.36 7.50 2.97
C GLY A 65 29.50 8.27 3.98
N ASP A 66 29.14 7.63 5.09
CA ASP A 66 28.28 8.23 6.13
C ASP A 66 28.79 9.58 6.64
N VAL A 67 30.12 9.72 6.78
CA VAL A 67 30.78 10.97 7.20
C VAL A 67 30.65 12.07 6.13
N GLU A 68 30.77 11.72 4.85
CA GLU A 68 30.61 12.67 3.74
C GLU A 68 29.14 13.11 3.59
N LEU A 69 28.19 12.19 3.79
CA LEU A 69 26.77 12.50 3.79
C LEU A 69 26.37 13.45 4.91
N GLU A 70 26.90 13.24 6.12
CA GLU A 70 26.61 14.10 7.27
C GLU A 70 27.24 15.49 7.10
N ARG A 71 28.42 15.58 6.48
CA ARG A 71 29.02 16.86 6.08
C ARG A 71 28.13 17.60 5.07
N LEU A 72 27.69 16.94 3.99
CA LEU A 72 26.81 17.54 2.99
C LEU A 72 25.47 17.97 3.58
N ARG A 73 24.97 17.25 4.59
CA ARG A 73 23.74 17.59 5.31
C ARG A 73 23.90 18.87 6.15
N ARG A 74 25.04 19.03 6.83
CA ARG A 74 25.36 20.25 7.59
C ARG A 74 25.58 21.45 6.67
N GLU A 75 26.24 21.26 5.54
CA GLU A 75 26.45 22.32 4.54
C GLU A 75 25.13 22.79 3.89
N ALA A 76 24.13 21.91 3.77
CA ALA A 76 22.85 22.22 3.14
C ALA A 76 21.87 23.00 4.03
N ILE A 77 22.08 23.00 5.36
CA ILE A 77 21.26 23.73 6.32
C ILE A 77 22.05 24.99 6.71
N PRO A 78 21.64 26.20 6.29
CA PRO A 78 22.32 27.41 6.74
C PRO A 78 22.25 27.48 8.26
N SER A 79 23.43 27.56 8.90
CA SER A 79 23.53 27.80 10.35
C SER A 79 22.86 29.13 10.65
N SER A 80 21.72 29.08 11.32
CA SER A 80 21.14 30.24 11.98
C SER A 80 22.08 30.61 13.13
N ASN A 81 23.05 31.47 12.85
CA ASN A 81 23.87 32.10 13.86
C ASN A 81 23.21 33.39 14.32
N GLY A 82 22.95 33.48 15.63
CA GLY A 82 22.52 34.71 16.28
C GLY A 82 21.86 34.56 17.66
N ASN A 83 22.38 33.71 18.55
CA ASN A 83 22.83 34.10 19.90
C ASN A 83 22.82 32.94 20.91
N ALA A 84 23.95 32.81 21.59
CA ALA A 84 24.15 31.97 22.75
C ALA A 84 23.35 32.50 23.95
N THR A 85 22.78 31.59 24.74
CA THR A 85 22.90 31.60 26.21
C THR A 85 22.62 30.18 26.71
N ALA A 86 23.57 29.69 27.50
CA ALA A 86 23.51 28.42 28.21
C ALA A 86 22.55 28.50 29.42
N GLY A 87 21.95 27.36 29.76
CA GLY A 87 21.41 27.09 31.10
C GLY A 87 19.90 26.87 31.18
N ASN A 88 19.46 25.61 31.04
CA ASN A 88 18.95 24.80 32.14
C ASN A 88 18.04 23.67 31.63
N ALA A 89 18.30 22.48 32.17
CA ALA A 89 17.49 21.29 31.98
C ALA A 89 16.26 21.34 32.90
N ALA A 90 15.07 21.10 32.36
CA ALA A 90 14.10 20.14 32.86
C ALA A 90 12.83 20.11 31.95
N PRO A 91 12.14 18.96 31.87
CA PRO A 91 11.19 18.63 30.81
C PRO A 91 9.74 18.94 31.23
N LEU A 92 8.83 19.15 30.28
CA LEU A 92 7.41 18.82 30.45
C LEU A 92 6.67 18.76 29.11
N GLU A 93 5.55 18.05 29.16
CA GLU A 93 4.83 17.37 28.10
C GLU A 93 4.01 18.28 27.17
N ALA A 94 3.67 17.69 26.03
CA ALA A 94 2.42 17.81 25.28
C ALA A 94 1.83 19.21 25.11
N GLN A 95 1.82 19.70 23.87
CA GLN A 95 0.64 20.38 23.35
C GLN A 95 0.57 20.34 21.82
N GLN A 96 -0.67 20.23 21.38
CA GLN A 96 -1.14 19.90 20.06
C GLN A 96 -0.86 21.01 19.05
N THR A 97 -0.71 20.55 17.82
CA THR A 97 -0.57 21.32 16.58
C THR A 97 -1.70 22.34 16.41
N ALA A 98 -1.37 23.63 16.52
CA ALA A 98 -2.14 24.73 15.96
C ALA A 98 -1.29 25.42 14.89
N TYR A 99 -1.58 25.17 13.62
CA TYR A 99 -1.12 25.92 12.44
C TYR A 99 -2.07 25.54 11.27
N MET A 100 -2.68 26.42 10.48
CA MET A 100 -2.82 27.88 10.46
C MET A 100 -4.10 28.22 9.71
N ASP A 101 -4.77 29.28 10.16
CA ASP A 101 -5.52 30.17 9.28
C ASP A 101 -4.57 30.73 8.21
N ALA A 102 -4.83 30.38 6.96
CA ALA A 102 -4.37 31.13 5.81
C ALA A 102 -5.54 31.18 4.84
N ALA A 103 -6.29 32.28 4.93
CA ALA A 103 -7.25 32.68 3.92
C ALA A 103 -6.53 32.84 2.58
N ILE A 104 -6.58 31.82 1.74
CA ILE A 104 -6.27 31.94 0.32
C ILE A 104 -7.58 32.30 -0.35
N ASN A 105 -7.79 33.61 -0.52
CA ASN A 105 -8.86 34.15 -1.34
C ASN A 105 -8.53 33.83 -2.81
N ILE A 106 -9.09 32.75 -3.35
CA ILE A 106 -9.12 32.52 -4.80
C ILE A 106 -10.37 33.24 -5.31
N PRO A 107 -10.24 34.24 -6.21
CA PRO A 107 -11.39 34.89 -6.80
C PRO A 107 -12.19 33.84 -7.59
N PHE A 108 -13.38 33.52 -7.10
CA PHE A 108 -14.41 32.90 -7.91
C PHE A 108 -14.85 33.97 -8.93
N VAL A 109 -14.54 33.76 -10.21
CA VAL A 109 -15.08 34.56 -11.29
C VAL A 109 -16.58 34.28 -11.32
N ALA A 110 -17.33 35.17 -10.67
CA ALA A 110 -18.78 35.22 -10.75
C ALA A 110 -19.15 35.70 -12.15
N ASN A 111 -19.50 34.75 -13.02
CA ASN A 111 -20.45 35.05 -14.08
C ASN A 111 -21.83 34.95 -13.45
N SER A 112 -22.46 36.11 -13.29
CA SER A 112 -23.85 36.33 -12.91
C SER A 112 -24.76 35.55 -13.87
N ASP A 113 -25.54 34.61 -13.30
CA ASP A 113 -26.86 34.10 -13.77
C ASP A 113 -27.27 32.76 -13.09
N ASP A 114 -26.63 32.33 -11.98
CA ASP A 114 -26.76 30.96 -11.40
C ASP A 114 -27.21 30.89 -9.92
N ASP A 115 -27.95 31.87 -9.39
CA ASP A 115 -28.30 31.89 -7.95
C ASP A 115 -29.36 30.83 -7.58
N GLY A 116 -30.23 30.44 -8.53
CA GLY A 116 -31.29 29.46 -8.31
C GLY A 116 -30.82 28.00 -8.26
N ILE A 117 -29.74 27.66 -8.98
CA ILE A 117 -29.24 26.28 -9.09
C ILE A 117 -28.41 25.91 -7.86
N VAL A 118 -27.60 26.84 -7.33
CA VAL A 118 -26.82 26.64 -6.11
C VAL A 118 -27.73 26.47 -4.88
N SER A 119 -28.83 27.24 -4.80
CA SER A 119 -29.81 27.12 -3.72
C SER A 119 -30.50 25.75 -3.70
N HIS A 120 -30.87 25.22 -4.87
CA HIS A 120 -31.55 23.92 -4.97
C HIS A 120 -30.61 22.74 -4.64
N GLU A 121 -29.32 22.83 -4.99
CA GLU A 121 -28.33 21.80 -4.63
C GLU A 121 -28.06 21.77 -3.12
N LEU A 122 -27.98 22.94 -2.47
CA LEU A 122 -27.83 23.05 -1.02
C LEU A 122 -29.05 22.53 -0.26
N GLU A 123 -30.26 22.82 -0.74
CA GLU A 123 -31.49 22.32 -0.13
C GLU A 123 -31.62 20.80 -0.24
N LYS A 124 -31.23 20.25 -1.40
CA LYS A 124 -31.14 18.80 -1.58
C LYS A 124 -30.14 18.15 -0.63
N MET A 125 -28.98 18.80 -0.40
CA MET A 125 -28.00 18.31 0.58
C MET A 125 -28.52 18.35 2.02
N ARG A 126 -29.29 19.39 2.38
CA ARG A 126 -29.96 19.51 3.67
C ARG A 126 -30.99 18.40 3.89
N SER A 127 -31.83 18.14 2.89
CA SER A 127 -32.83 17.06 2.95
C SER A 127 -32.19 15.68 3.16
N ILE A 128 -31.11 15.37 2.43
CA ILE A 128 -30.38 14.10 2.57
C ILE A 128 -29.73 13.99 3.97
N LEU A 129 -29.24 15.11 4.51
CA LEU A 129 -28.67 15.16 5.85
C LEU A 129 -29.73 14.83 6.91
N GLU A 130 -30.88 15.48 6.84
CA GLU A 130 -31.98 15.28 7.78
C GLU A 130 -32.50 13.83 7.75
N GLU A 131 -32.73 13.28 6.55
CA GLU A 131 -33.12 11.89 6.36
C GLU A 131 -32.11 10.92 6.99
N SER A 132 -30.81 11.16 6.77
CA SER A 132 -29.74 10.30 7.28
C SER A 132 -29.60 10.38 8.80
N ILE A 133 -29.86 11.54 9.41
CA ILE A 133 -29.88 11.71 10.87
C ILE A 133 -31.07 10.98 11.48
N LEU A 134 -32.27 11.12 10.90
CA LEU A 134 -33.49 10.44 11.37
C LEU A 134 -33.37 8.92 11.30
N GLU A 135 -32.83 8.41 10.21
CA GLU A 135 -32.54 6.98 10.03
C GLU A 135 -31.53 6.49 11.06
N THR A 136 -30.48 7.27 11.34
CA THR A 136 -29.47 6.88 12.33
C THR A 136 -30.02 6.86 13.75
N ARG A 137 -30.94 7.78 14.08
CA ARG A 137 -31.62 7.84 15.39
C ARG A 137 -32.51 6.62 15.64
N SER A 138 -33.11 6.07 14.60
CA SER A 138 -33.95 4.85 14.69
C SER A 138 -33.13 3.55 14.64
N MET A 139 -31.83 3.61 14.33
CA MET A 139 -30.92 2.47 14.30
C MET A 139 -30.15 2.28 15.61
N LEU A 140 -30.20 1.06 16.15
CA LEU A 140 -29.28 0.63 17.21
C LEU A 140 -27.82 0.65 16.71
N LEU A 141 -26.88 0.97 17.61
CA LEU A 141 -25.44 1.09 17.31
C LEU A 141 -24.86 -0.14 16.59
N GLU A 142 -25.30 -1.34 16.97
CA GLU A 142 -24.84 -2.62 16.41
C GLU A 142 -25.25 -2.83 14.95
N ASN A 143 -26.35 -2.20 14.53
CA ASN A 143 -26.93 -2.36 13.20
C ASN A 143 -26.43 -1.30 12.22
N ARG A 144 -25.61 -0.34 12.67
CA ARG A 144 -25.11 0.74 11.83
C ARG A 144 -24.13 0.19 10.77
N PRO A 145 -24.30 0.55 9.48
CA PRO A 145 -23.39 0.10 8.43
C PRO A 145 -21.99 0.71 8.63
N ARG A 146 -20.95 -0.03 8.24
CA ARG A 146 -19.59 0.53 8.28
C ARG A 146 -19.43 1.59 7.21
N LEU A 147 -18.94 2.76 7.56
CA LEU A 147 -18.71 3.81 6.57
C LEU A 147 -17.46 3.47 5.71
N PRO A 148 -17.56 3.52 4.37
CA PRO A 148 -16.43 3.28 3.50
C PRO A 148 -15.44 4.44 3.58
N ARG A 149 -14.15 4.14 3.33
CA ARG A 149 -13.14 5.19 3.20
C ARG A 149 -13.37 5.95 1.89
N ILE A 150 -13.67 7.23 2.00
CA ILE A 150 -13.89 8.13 0.87
C ILE A 150 -12.54 8.41 0.16
N PRO A 151 -12.45 8.33 -1.18
CA PRO A 151 -11.22 8.67 -1.90
C PRO A 151 -10.95 10.18 -1.83
N LEU A 152 -9.68 10.57 -1.92
CA LEU A 152 -9.25 11.97 -1.96
C LEU A 152 -9.49 12.56 -3.36
N SER A 153 -10.71 13.00 -3.64
CA SER A 153 -11.10 13.76 -4.84
C SER A 153 -11.38 15.21 -4.46
N LYS A 154 -11.27 16.18 -5.38
CA LYS A 154 -11.58 17.61 -5.11
C LYS A 154 -13.05 17.84 -4.73
N ARG A 155 -13.97 17.03 -5.25
CA ARG A 155 -15.42 17.11 -4.98
C ARG A 155 -15.78 16.74 -3.54
N ASN A 156 -15.14 15.70 -3.01
CA ASN A 156 -15.48 15.13 -1.70
C ASN A 156 -15.27 16.10 -0.51
N PRO A 157 -14.14 16.83 -0.38
CA PRO A 157 -13.99 17.84 0.66
C PRO A 157 -14.86 19.07 0.40
N ALA A 158 -15.27 19.36 -0.84
CA ALA A 158 -16.24 20.43 -1.10
C ALA A 158 -17.61 20.08 -0.50
N VAL A 159 -18.08 18.84 -0.69
CA VAL A 159 -19.33 18.34 -0.06
C VAL A 159 -19.25 18.39 1.46
N VAL A 160 -18.11 17.97 2.05
CA VAL A 160 -17.91 18.04 3.51
C VAL A 160 -17.93 19.50 4.00
N ARG A 161 -17.25 20.41 3.30
CA ARG A 161 -17.26 21.84 3.66
C ARG A 161 -18.63 22.49 3.55
N ALA A 162 -19.46 22.06 2.60
CA ALA A 162 -20.82 22.57 2.46
C ALA A 162 -21.76 22.06 3.56
N LEU A 163 -21.58 20.82 4.03
CA LEU A 163 -22.41 20.24 5.10
C LEU A 163 -21.99 20.68 6.51
N ASN A 164 -20.71 20.91 6.76
CA ASN A 164 -20.20 21.24 8.09
C ASN A 164 -20.93 22.44 8.76
N PRO A 165 -21.22 23.56 8.07
CA PRO A 165 -22.00 24.66 8.65
C PRO A 165 -23.42 24.26 9.03
N MET A 166 -24.07 23.39 8.24
CA MET A 166 -25.42 22.90 8.52
C MET A 166 -25.45 22.04 9.78
N LEU A 167 -24.39 21.27 10.03
CA LEU A 167 -24.26 20.41 11.21
C LEU A 167 -24.23 21.18 12.52
N VAL A 168 -23.69 22.40 12.53
CA VAL A 168 -23.58 23.22 13.74
C VAL A 168 -24.96 23.40 14.38
N THR A 169 -25.98 23.73 13.58
CA THR A 169 -27.36 23.90 14.06
C THR A 169 -27.93 22.63 14.70
N TYR A 170 -27.64 21.45 14.15
CA TYR A 170 -28.11 20.18 14.71
C TYR A 170 -27.35 19.79 15.98
N LEU A 171 -26.06 20.11 16.07
CA LEU A 171 -25.23 19.84 17.24
C LEU A 171 -25.56 20.77 18.42
N GLU A 172 -25.88 22.04 18.17
CA GLU A 172 -26.35 22.96 19.20
C GLU A 172 -27.70 22.54 19.80
N ALA A 173 -28.52 21.85 19.01
CA ALA A 173 -29.80 21.30 19.45
C ALA A 173 -29.70 19.94 20.15
N SER A 174 -28.51 19.32 20.22
CA SER A 174 -28.35 17.99 20.83
C SER A 174 -28.37 18.08 22.36
N ARG A 175 -29.07 17.13 23.00
CA ARG A 175 -29.23 17.10 24.47
C ARG A 175 -28.34 16.06 25.14
N ASP A 176 -28.00 14.99 24.41
CA ASP A 176 -27.25 13.86 24.92
C ASP A 176 -26.10 13.43 23.98
N LEU A 177 -25.15 12.67 24.53
CA LEU A 177 -24.07 12.06 23.80
C LEU A 177 -24.58 11.08 22.72
N CYS A 178 -25.64 10.31 23.00
CA CYS A 178 -26.21 9.37 22.03
C CYS A 178 -26.83 10.10 20.84
N GLU A 179 -27.46 11.25 21.07
CA GLU A 179 -27.98 12.11 20.01
C GLU A 179 -26.84 12.71 19.18
N THR A 180 -25.80 13.19 19.85
CA THR A 180 -24.60 13.75 19.20
C THR A 180 -23.92 12.72 18.30
N ASP A 181 -23.74 11.49 18.80
CA ASP A 181 -23.19 10.38 18.02
C ASP A 181 -24.08 10.03 16.81
N SER A 182 -25.41 10.02 16.98
CA SER A 182 -26.35 9.78 15.89
C SER A 182 -26.31 10.88 14.82
N ILE A 183 -26.14 12.14 15.23
CA ILE A 183 -25.99 13.28 14.33
C ILE A 183 -24.68 13.19 13.55
N LEU A 184 -23.55 12.93 14.24
CA LEU A 184 -22.24 12.80 13.59
C LEU A 184 -22.17 11.62 12.62
N PHE A 185 -22.74 10.47 13.00
CA PHE A 185 -22.80 9.32 12.12
C PHE A 185 -23.75 9.57 10.94
N GLY A 186 -24.93 10.14 11.17
CA GLY A 186 -25.88 10.53 10.13
C GLY A 186 -25.29 11.53 9.12
N ALA A 187 -24.50 12.48 9.60
CA ALA A 187 -23.74 13.40 8.76
C ALA A 187 -22.73 12.70 7.86
N ALA A 188 -21.95 11.78 8.43
CA ALA A 188 -20.97 11.01 7.65
C ALA A 188 -21.66 10.06 6.65
N LEU A 189 -22.84 9.53 7.00
CA LEU A 189 -23.68 8.74 6.11
C LEU A 189 -24.23 9.58 4.95
N ALA A 190 -24.71 10.80 5.23
CA ALA A 190 -25.18 11.75 4.23
C ALA A 190 -24.08 12.10 3.22
N VAL A 191 -22.85 12.37 3.70
CA VAL A 191 -21.67 12.57 2.84
C VAL A 191 -21.44 11.35 1.94
N CYS A 192 -21.51 10.13 2.48
CA CYS A 192 -21.35 8.91 1.70
C CYS A 192 -22.44 8.77 0.61
N ARG A 193 -23.69 9.13 0.92
CA ARG A 193 -24.82 9.11 -0.01
C ARG A 193 -24.66 10.13 -1.14
N ILE A 194 -24.31 11.36 -0.81
CA ILE A 194 -24.11 12.45 -1.80
C ILE A 194 -22.94 12.14 -2.75
N ILE A 195 -21.88 11.51 -2.24
CA ILE A 195 -20.73 11.08 -3.04
C ILE A 195 -21.05 9.81 -3.86
N GLY A 196 -22.11 9.07 -3.52
CA GLY A 196 -22.46 7.78 -4.14
C GLY A 196 -21.54 6.64 -3.71
N ALA A 197 -20.96 6.72 -2.50
CA ALA A 197 -20.11 5.67 -1.96
C ALA A 197 -20.93 4.42 -1.60
N LYS A 198 -20.53 3.26 -2.10
CA LYS A 198 -21.21 1.99 -1.80
C LYS A 198 -21.00 1.64 -0.32
N LEU A 199 -22.07 1.71 0.46
CA LEU A 199 -22.08 1.28 1.85
C LEU A 199 -21.98 -0.26 1.91
N PRO A 200 -21.02 -0.83 2.64
CA PRO A 200 -21.00 -2.27 2.89
C PRO A 200 -22.25 -2.66 3.68
N VAL A 201 -22.91 -3.71 3.22
CA VAL A 201 -24.06 -4.31 3.93
C VAL A 201 -23.62 -4.71 5.33
N ALA A 202 -24.40 -4.30 6.35
CA ALA A 202 -24.17 -4.67 7.73
C ALA A 202 -23.99 -6.19 7.85
N GLY A 203 -22.93 -6.64 8.53
CA GLY A 203 -22.61 -8.06 8.69
C GLY A 203 -21.68 -8.69 7.63
N ARG A 204 -21.46 -8.09 6.45
CA ARG A 204 -20.49 -8.61 5.46
C ARG A 204 -19.11 -8.01 5.66
N THR A 205 -18.34 -8.53 6.61
CA THR A 205 -16.90 -8.26 6.65
C THR A 205 -16.21 -9.07 5.54
N THR A 206 -15.97 -8.45 4.38
CA THR A 206 -15.03 -9.03 3.42
C THR A 206 -13.64 -8.93 4.03
N GLN A 207 -13.24 -9.93 4.81
CA GLN A 207 -11.87 -10.02 5.29
C GLN A 207 -10.96 -9.99 4.07
N LYS A 208 -10.08 -8.99 4.00
CA LYS A 208 -9.05 -8.92 2.96
C LYS A 208 -8.21 -10.18 3.10
N SER A 209 -8.41 -11.15 2.20
CA SER A 209 -7.61 -12.36 2.21
C SER A 209 -6.15 -11.94 2.13
N ARG A 210 -5.31 -12.50 3.00
CA ARG A 210 -3.89 -12.15 3.02
C ARG A 210 -3.31 -12.47 1.65
N ALA A 211 -2.97 -11.43 0.90
CA ALA A 211 -2.50 -11.57 -0.47
C ALA A 211 -1.29 -12.49 -0.51
N ILE A 212 -1.39 -13.58 -1.26
CA ILE A 212 -0.29 -14.52 -1.46
C ILE A 212 0.81 -13.77 -2.22
N PRO A 213 2.07 -13.75 -1.73
CA PRO A 213 3.16 -13.08 -2.44
C PRO A 213 3.31 -13.60 -3.88
N ALA A 214 3.59 -12.69 -4.81
CA ALA A 214 3.67 -13.00 -6.24
C ALA A 214 4.68 -14.12 -6.57
N TRP A 215 5.81 -14.18 -5.87
CA TRP A 215 6.79 -15.27 -6.05
C TRP A 215 6.22 -16.63 -5.64
N ARG A 216 5.41 -16.70 -4.57
CA ARG A 216 4.80 -17.95 -4.09
C ARG A 216 3.76 -18.44 -5.09
N LYS A 217 2.99 -17.51 -5.68
CA LYS A 217 2.07 -17.79 -6.79
C LYS A 217 2.82 -18.37 -7.99
N ARG A 218 3.89 -17.71 -8.45
CA ARG A 218 4.73 -18.20 -9.57
C ARG A 218 5.27 -19.62 -9.34
N ILE A 219 5.71 -19.94 -8.13
CA ILE A 219 6.18 -21.31 -7.82
C ILE A 219 5.03 -22.32 -7.83
N LYS A 220 3.87 -21.98 -7.25
CA LYS A 220 2.67 -22.83 -7.32
C LYS A 220 2.28 -23.10 -8.77
N ASP A 221 2.28 -22.08 -9.62
CA ASP A 221 1.94 -22.20 -11.04
C ASP A 221 2.94 -23.12 -11.78
N ARG A 222 4.23 -23.04 -11.46
CA ARG A 222 5.25 -23.95 -12.01
C ARG A 222 5.01 -25.39 -11.58
N ILE A 223 4.70 -25.64 -10.31
CA ILE A 223 4.34 -26.97 -9.80
C ILE A 223 3.07 -27.49 -10.51
N ALA A 224 2.05 -26.65 -10.63
CA ALA A 224 0.78 -26.99 -11.27
C ALA A 224 0.95 -27.34 -12.76
N LYS A 225 1.91 -26.72 -13.46
CA LYS A 225 2.26 -27.07 -14.85
C LYS A 225 3.12 -28.34 -14.94
N ALA A 226 4.05 -28.55 -14.00
CA ALA A 226 4.96 -29.69 -14.03
C ALA A 226 4.27 -31.03 -13.70
N ARG A 227 3.35 -31.06 -12.73
CA ARG A 227 2.60 -32.28 -12.34
C ARG A 227 1.87 -32.98 -13.50
N PRO A 228 1.01 -32.31 -14.29
CA PRO A 228 0.33 -32.95 -15.41
C PRO A 228 1.30 -33.34 -16.53
N LEU A 229 2.42 -32.62 -16.69
CA LEU A 229 3.46 -33.00 -17.63
C LEU A 229 4.15 -34.32 -17.23
N ILE A 230 4.51 -34.47 -15.94
CA ILE A 230 5.02 -35.73 -15.37
C ILE A 230 4.03 -36.86 -15.63
N GLY A 231 2.74 -36.65 -15.34
CA GLY A 231 1.70 -37.65 -15.56
C GLY A 231 1.62 -38.10 -17.02
N ARG A 232 1.61 -37.16 -17.98
CA ARG A 232 1.55 -37.48 -19.41
C ARG A 232 2.81 -38.18 -19.92
N LEU A 233 4.00 -37.76 -19.49
CA LEU A 233 5.26 -38.44 -19.83
C LEU A 233 5.27 -39.87 -19.27
N THR A 234 4.79 -40.05 -18.03
CA THR A 234 4.67 -41.37 -17.42
C THR A 234 3.69 -42.25 -18.18
N SER A 235 2.52 -41.73 -18.57
CA SER A 235 1.55 -42.46 -19.39
C SER A 235 2.10 -42.86 -20.75
N PHE A 236 2.86 -41.97 -21.41
CA PHE A 236 3.53 -42.29 -22.68
C PHE A 236 4.54 -43.43 -22.48
N ARG A 237 5.35 -43.38 -21.41
CA ARG A 237 6.29 -44.45 -21.07
C ARG A 237 5.61 -45.79 -20.86
N SER A 238 4.39 -45.79 -20.32
CA SER A 238 3.56 -46.99 -20.14
C SER A 238 2.87 -47.48 -21.42
N GLY A 239 3.17 -46.90 -22.59
CA GLY A 239 2.64 -47.33 -23.89
C GLY A 239 1.41 -46.55 -24.41
N ASN A 240 1.01 -45.45 -23.75
CA ASN A 240 -0.11 -44.65 -24.21
C ASN A 240 0.28 -43.69 -25.35
N ASN A 241 -0.03 -44.09 -26.58
CA ASN A 241 0.29 -43.35 -27.81
C ASN A 241 -0.87 -42.49 -28.33
N ARG A 242 -1.82 -42.09 -27.48
CA ARG A 242 -2.90 -41.17 -27.92
C ARG A 242 -2.31 -39.86 -28.49
N PRO A 243 -2.87 -39.28 -29.57
CA PRO A 243 -2.32 -38.09 -30.23
C PRO A 243 -2.08 -36.89 -29.29
N ARG A 244 -2.97 -36.70 -28.30
CA ARG A 244 -2.84 -35.64 -27.28
C ARG A 244 -1.62 -35.83 -26.37
N VAL A 245 -1.31 -37.08 -26.00
CA VAL A 245 -0.14 -37.43 -25.19
C VAL A 245 1.12 -37.21 -26.02
N MET A 246 1.17 -37.76 -27.24
CA MET A 246 2.30 -37.58 -28.17
C MET A 246 2.61 -36.11 -28.46
N ARG A 247 1.58 -35.28 -28.70
CA ARG A 247 1.76 -33.83 -28.87
C ARG A 247 2.42 -33.21 -27.64
N THR A 248 1.99 -33.60 -26.44
CA THR A 248 2.60 -33.10 -25.21
C THR A 248 4.05 -33.55 -25.07
N VAL A 249 4.38 -34.80 -25.41
CA VAL A 249 5.77 -35.30 -25.40
C VAL A 249 6.63 -34.47 -26.35
N ARG A 250 6.19 -34.27 -27.61
CA ARG A 250 6.93 -33.44 -28.57
C ARG A 250 7.18 -32.02 -28.04
N MET A 251 6.17 -31.41 -27.42
CA MET A 251 6.33 -30.07 -26.82
C MET A 251 7.26 -30.09 -25.59
N ALA A 252 7.29 -31.17 -24.81
CA ALA A 252 8.15 -31.29 -23.63
C ALA A 252 9.65 -31.29 -23.97
N PHE A 253 9.97 -31.71 -25.19
CA PHE A 253 11.29 -31.78 -25.81
C PHE A 253 11.47 -30.78 -26.96
N ALA A 254 10.57 -29.81 -27.11
CA ALA A 254 10.72 -28.79 -28.15
C ALA A 254 12.04 -28.03 -27.98
N GLY A 255 12.80 -27.89 -29.06
CA GLY A 255 14.13 -27.25 -29.05
C GLY A 255 15.27 -28.15 -28.58
N THR A 256 15.02 -29.43 -28.32
CA THR A 256 16.08 -30.45 -28.15
C THR A 256 16.14 -31.36 -29.38
N ASN A 257 17.30 -31.95 -29.68
CA ASN A 257 17.50 -32.92 -30.77
C ASN A 257 16.85 -34.28 -30.46
N PHE A 258 15.59 -34.26 -30.05
CA PHE A 258 14.82 -35.40 -29.60
C PHE A 258 13.88 -35.85 -30.72
N SER A 259 14.04 -37.10 -31.16
CA SER A 259 13.11 -37.76 -32.07
C SER A 259 12.47 -38.95 -31.39
N LEU A 260 11.17 -39.14 -31.62
CA LEU A 260 10.38 -40.24 -31.07
C LEU A 260 10.81 -41.61 -31.63
N SER A 261 11.61 -41.64 -32.69
CA SER A 261 12.11 -42.87 -33.33
C SER A 261 13.50 -43.28 -32.84
N GLN A 262 14.11 -42.56 -31.89
CA GLN A 262 15.42 -42.92 -31.35
C GLN A 262 15.33 -44.14 -30.41
N PRO A 263 16.33 -45.04 -30.40
CA PRO A 263 16.35 -46.22 -29.52
C PRO A 263 16.36 -45.82 -28.04
N ASP A 264 17.00 -44.71 -27.68
CA ASP A 264 17.18 -44.25 -26.29
C ASP A 264 15.97 -43.46 -25.74
N ILE A 265 14.81 -43.55 -26.38
CA ILE A 265 13.64 -42.75 -26.03
C ILE A 265 13.20 -42.96 -24.57
N THR A 266 13.22 -44.20 -24.10
CA THR A 266 12.79 -44.59 -22.75
C THR A 266 13.69 -44.01 -21.67
N GLN A 267 15.00 -43.98 -21.91
CA GLN A 267 15.97 -43.39 -21.02
C GLN A 267 15.78 -41.87 -20.94
N LYS A 268 15.76 -41.18 -22.09
CA LYS A 268 15.56 -39.72 -22.15
C LYS A 268 14.24 -39.29 -21.52
N LEU A 269 13.19 -40.10 -21.65
CA LEU A 269 11.91 -39.85 -20.98
C LEU A 269 12.03 -39.94 -19.46
N THR A 270 12.77 -40.93 -18.97
CA THR A 270 12.97 -41.17 -17.54
C THR A 270 13.78 -40.05 -16.91
N GLU A 271 14.89 -39.66 -17.54
CA GLU A 271 15.69 -38.49 -17.14
C GLU A 271 14.82 -37.23 -17.07
N ARG A 272 13.99 -36.99 -18.08
CA ARG A 272 13.09 -35.83 -18.12
C ARG A 272 12.03 -35.87 -17.02
N ILE A 273 11.47 -37.04 -16.71
CA ILE A 273 10.52 -37.23 -15.62
C ILE A 273 11.19 -36.93 -14.28
N ASP A 274 12.39 -37.45 -14.05
CA ASP A 274 13.10 -37.30 -12.79
C ASP A 274 13.57 -35.86 -12.58
N ASP A 275 14.05 -35.18 -13.63
CA ASP A 275 14.30 -33.74 -13.62
C ASP A 275 13.10 -32.92 -13.15
N LEU A 276 11.91 -33.23 -13.67
CA LEU A 276 10.67 -32.54 -13.30
C LEU A 276 10.27 -32.86 -11.86
N LYS A 277 10.41 -34.11 -11.41
CA LYS A 277 10.18 -34.50 -10.01
C LYS A 277 11.12 -33.77 -9.06
N GLN A 278 12.41 -33.72 -9.38
CA GLN A 278 13.42 -32.99 -8.60
C GLN A 278 13.08 -31.50 -8.53
N LYS A 279 12.70 -30.87 -9.64
CA LYS A 279 12.25 -29.47 -9.69
C LYS A 279 11.01 -29.23 -8.82
N VAL A 280 10.00 -30.09 -8.91
CA VAL A 280 8.79 -30.01 -8.07
C VAL A 280 9.13 -30.14 -6.58
N ALA A 281 9.99 -31.09 -6.21
CA ALA A 281 10.45 -31.27 -4.84
C ALA A 281 11.21 -30.03 -4.32
N ALA A 282 12.12 -29.47 -5.12
CA ALA A 282 12.88 -28.26 -4.77
C ALA A 282 11.96 -27.03 -4.61
N TRP A 283 11.00 -26.85 -5.52
CA TRP A 283 10.00 -25.79 -5.43
C TRP A 283 9.09 -25.94 -4.19
N GLY A 284 8.67 -27.16 -3.88
CA GLY A 284 7.91 -27.47 -2.68
C GLY A 284 8.69 -27.15 -1.39
N LYS A 285 9.95 -27.59 -1.31
CA LYS A 285 10.86 -27.28 -0.19
C LYS A 285 11.03 -25.76 0.01
N ARG A 286 11.16 -25.00 -1.09
CA ARG A 286 11.26 -23.53 -1.03
C ARG A 286 10.02 -22.87 -0.43
N ILE A 287 8.82 -23.32 -0.81
CA ILE A 287 7.56 -22.83 -0.22
C ILE A 287 7.47 -23.19 1.26
N ARG A 288 7.82 -24.43 1.62
CA ARG A 288 7.79 -24.93 2.99
C ARG A 288 8.72 -24.12 3.90
N ARG A 289 10.01 -23.97 3.52
CA ARG A 289 11.01 -23.20 4.28
C ARG A 289 10.55 -21.77 4.55
N PHE A 290 9.99 -21.10 3.54
CA PHE A 290 9.47 -19.74 3.73
C PHE A 290 8.26 -19.70 4.68
N SER A 291 7.36 -20.68 4.58
CA SER A 291 6.18 -20.76 5.42
C SER A 291 6.57 -21.00 6.88
N GLU A 292 7.53 -21.90 7.11
CA GLU A 292 8.12 -22.16 8.44
C GLU A 292 8.85 -20.93 8.99
N MET A 293 9.69 -20.28 8.19
CA MET A 293 10.39 -19.05 8.58
C MET A 293 9.39 -17.94 8.97
N SER A 294 8.36 -17.75 8.15
CA SER A 294 7.31 -16.75 8.43
C SER A 294 6.53 -17.10 9.69
N ARG A 295 6.23 -18.39 9.91
CA ARG A 295 5.57 -18.86 11.13
C ARG A 295 6.43 -18.58 12.37
N ARG A 296 7.71 -18.98 12.34
CA ARG A 296 8.66 -18.74 13.44
C ARG A 296 8.83 -17.26 13.73
N PHE A 297 8.99 -16.44 12.70
CA PHE A 297 9.09 -14.98 12.85
C PHE A 297 7.84 -14.40 13.54
N ASN A 298 6.65 -14.80 13.10
CA ASN A 298 5.41 -14.34 13.72
C ASN A 298 5.24 -14.85 15.16
N GLN A 299 5.62 -16.10 15.44
CA GLN A 299 5.59 -16.67 16.79
C GLN A 299 6.57 -15.97 17.73
N ASN A 300 7.81 -15.71 17.29
CA ASN A 300 8.81 -15.00 18.08
C ASN A 300 8.36 -13.55 18.35
N ARG A 301 7.79 -12.87 17.35
CA ARG A 301 7.24 -11.53 17.53
C ARG A 301 6.08 -11.53 18.52
N LEU A 302 5.18 -12.52 18.42
CA LEU A 302 4.07 -12.67 19.35
C LEU A 302 4.55 -12.99 20.76
N PHE A 303 5.59 -13.82 20.91
CA PHE A 303 6.22 -14.11 22.19
C PHE A 303 6.77 -12.85 22.88
N GLN A 304 7.40 -11.96 22.11
CA GLN A 304 7.95 -10.71 22.64
C GLN A 304 6.85 -9.71 23.03
N SER A 305 5.76 -9.63 22.27
CA SER A 305 4.70 -8.64 22.51
C SER A 305 3.58 -9.12 23.44
N ASP A 306 3.14 -10.38 23.31
CA ASP A 306 1.99 -10.97 24.01
C ASP A 306 2.10 -12.50 24.07
N GLN A 307 2.74 -12.99 25.14
CA GLN A 307 2.96 -14.42 25.37
C GLN A 307 1.64 -15.20 25.50
N LYS A 308 0.62 -14.61 26.15
CA LYS A 308 -0.68 -15.28 26.37
C LYS A 308 -1.34 -15.64 25.04
N ARG A 309 -1.24 -14.75 24.04
CA ARG A 309 -1.75 -15.04 22.68
C ARG A 309 -1.00 -16.15 21.96
N LEU A 310 0.29 -16.37 22.26
CA LEU A 310 1.05 -17.48 21.70
C LEU A 310 0.66 -18.82 22.31
N TYR A 311 0.44 -18.87 23.63
CA TYR A 311 0.16 -20.11 24.36
C TYR A 311 -1.30 -20.57 24.27
N LYS A 312 -2.27 -19.65 24.14
CA LYS A 312 -3.70 -20.01 24.00
C LYS A 312 -4.00 -21.05 22.91
N PRO A 313 -3.45 -20.96 21.68
CA PRO A 313 -3.63 -21.98 20.65
C PRO A 313 -2.89 -23.30 20.95
N LEU A 314 -1.85 -23.29 21.78
CA LEU A 314 -1.07 -24.48 22.17
C LEU A 314 -1.76 -25.26 23.30
N GLU A 315 -2.42 -24.56 24.21
CA GLU A 315 -3.18 -25.14 25.33
C GLU A 315 -4.53 -25.74 24.88
N ARG A 316 -5.09 -25.28 23.75
CA ARG A 316 -6.37 -25.75 23.21
C ARG A 316 -6.26 -26.14 21.72
N PRO A 317 -5.59 -27.27 21.40
CA PRO A 317 -5.43 -27.73 20.02
C PRO A 317 -6.77 -28.08 19.34
N GLU A 318 -7.76 -28.54 20.11
CA GLU A 318 -9.11 -28.96 19.68
C GLU A 318 -9.91 -27.84 18.96
N VAL A 319 -9.64 -26.56 19.28
CA VAL A 319 -10.43 -25.42 18.77
C VAL A 319 -9.83 -24.84 17.46
N CYS A 320 -8.61 -25.21 17.09
CA CYS A 320 -7.91 -24.71 15.90
C CYS A 320 -7.97 -25.66 14.69
N GLY A 321 -8.88 -26.63 14.68
CA GLY A 321 -9.07 -27.66 13.65
C GLY A 321 -9.72 -27.19 12.34
N ALA A 322 -9.47 -25.97 11.86
CA ALA A 322 -9.93 -25.50 10.54
C ALA A 322 -8.76 -25.16 9.60
N CYS A 323 -7.68 -25.94 9.66
CA CYS A 323 -6.74 -26.01 8.55
C CYS A 323 -7.09 -27.24 7.70
N PRO A 324 -7.40 -27.09 6.40
CA PRO A 324 -7.65 -28.25 5.55
C PRO A 324 -6.38 -29.09 5.52
N ALA A 325 -6.53 -30.38 5.81
CA ALA A 325 -5.48 -31.37 5.73
C ALA A 325 -4.80 -31.32 4.35
N PRO A 326 -3.48 -31.54 4.25
CA PRO A 326 -2.88 -31.80 2.95
C PRO A 326 -3.38 -33.17 2.49
N ASP A 327 -4.18 -33.18 1.42
CA ASP A 327 -4.61 -34.41 0.74
C ASP A 327 -3.39 -35.31 0.50
N GLN A 328 -3.51 -36.54 1.02
CA GLN A 328 -2.54 -37.63 0.84
C GLN A 328 -2.49 -38.09 -0.62
#